data_AF-A0A3N5PR54-F1
#
_entry.id   AF-A0A3N5PR54-F1
#
_cell.length_a   1.000
_cell.length_b   1.000
_cell.length_c   1.000
_cell.angle_alpha   90.00
_cell.angle_beta   90.00
_cell.angle_gamma   90.00
#
_symmetry.space_group_name_H-M   'P 1'
#
loop_
_entity.id
_entity.type
_entity.pdbx_description
1 polymer ?
#
loop_
_entity_poly.entity_id
_entity_poly.type
_entity_poly.pdbx_seq_one_letter_code
_entity_poly.pdbx_strand_id
1 'polypeptide(L)'
;MNQPADWQPRPVSYALPFHRPLVTWILLAAIIAVFGLETLAGGSTETEVLVRLGAKVTPLIVAGEYWRLFTAMFLHIGVVHLLFNGYALFAIGTELERILGSVRFTLIYVLAGLLGSLA
;
A
#
# COMPACT_ATOMS: atom_id res chain seq x y z
N MET A 1 -48.63 13.56 36.50
CA MET A 1 -47.50 14.52 36.45
C MET A 1 -46.25 13.74 36.04
N ASN A 2 -45.89 13.78 34.75
CA ASN A 2 -44.62 13.23 34.26
C ASN A 2 -43.60 14.36 34.19
N GLN A 3 -42.53 14.29 34.98
CA GLN A 3 -41.38 15.17 34.78
C GLN A 3 -40.60 14.70 33.53
N PRO A 4 -40.16 15.60 32.63
CA PRO A 4 -39.29 15.22 31.53
C PRO A 4 -37.92 14.80 32.07
N ALA A 5 -37.39 13.68 31.58
CA ALA A 5 -36.09 13.17 31.96
C ALA A 5 -34.99 14.21 31.66
N ASP A 6 -34.16 14.50 32.66
CA ASP A 6 -33.05 15.45 32.68
C ASP A 6 -31.80 14.90 31.96
N TRP A 7 -31.99 14.30 30.79
CA TRP A 7 -30.90 13.71 30.04
C TRP A 7 -29.96 14.81 29.50
N GLN A 8 -28.76 14.87 30.09
CA GLN A 8 -27.64 15.60 29.53
C GLN A 8 -26.61 14.60 28.98
N PRO A 9 -26.27 14.66 27.68
CA PRO A 9 -25.25 13.78 27.12
C PRO A 9 -23.91 14.07 27.81
N ARG A 10 -23.32 13.06 28.44
CA ARG A 10 -21.94 13.15 28.90
C ARG A 10 -21.03 13.13 27.67
N PRO A 11 -20.14 14.12 27.49
CA PRO A 11 -19.19 14.07 26.39
C PRO A 11 -18.26 12.87 26.58
N VAL A 12 -18.40 11.86 25.72
CA VAL A 12 -17.46 10.74 25.67
C VAL A 12 -16.36 11.13 24.69
N SER A 13 -15.19 11.51 25.21
CA SER A 13 -14.00 11.75 24.40
C SER A 13 -13.28 10.43 24.14
N TYR A 14 -13.41 9.88 22.93
CA TYR A 14 -12.54 8.81 22.48
C TYR A 14 -11.21 9.42 22.03
N ALA A 15 -10.15 9.24 22.82
CA ALA A 15 -8.80 9.48 22.36
C ALA A 15 -8.43 8.34 21.39
N LEU A 16 -8.58 8.56 20.09
CA LEU A 16 -8.07 7.63 19.09
C LEU A 16 -6.54 7.66 19.16
N PRO A 17 -5.86 6.53 19.41
CA PRO A 17 -4.41 6.50 19.37
C PRO A 17 -3.97 6.69 17.92
N PHE A 18 -3.68 7.93 17.52
CA PHE A 18 -3.12 8.22 16.22
C PHE A 18 -1.68 7.73 16.20
N HIS A 19 -1.47 6.56 15.59
CA HIS A 19 -0.14 6.01 15.38
C HIS A 19 0.61 6.84 14.32
N ARG A 20 1.94 6.90 14.43
CA ARG A 20 2.74 7.52 13.38
C ARG A 20 2.73 6.61 12.14
N PRO A 21 2.44 7.14 10.93
CA PRO A 21 2.27 6.34 9.72
C PRO A 21 3.62 5.94 9.10
N LEU A 22 4.50 5.28 9.87
CA LEU A 22 5.87 5.00 9.46
C LEU A 22 5.92 4.02 8.28
N VAL A 23 5.08 3.00 8.27
CA VAL A 23 5.09 1.96 7.23
C VAL A 23 4.68 2.56 5.89
N THR A 24 3.70 3.45 5.89
CA THR A 24 3.24 4.17 4.69
C THR A 24 4.39 4.94 4.04
N TRP A 25 5.15 5.70 4.83
CA TRP A 25 6.33 6.41 4.34
C TRP A 25 7.44 5.49 3.85
N ILE A 26 7.68 4.37 4.54
CA ILE A 26 8.66 3.36 4.10
C ILE A 26 8.24 2.76 2.75
N LEU A 27 6.97 2.42 2.58
CA LEU A 27 6.45 1.89 1.32
C LEU A 27 6.53 2.92 0.19
N LEU A 28 6.19 4.18 0.46
CA LEU A 28 6.35 5.29 -0.51
C LEU A 28 7.81 5.45 -0.94
N ALA A 29 8.74 5.43 0.01
CA ALA A 29 10.17 5.50 -0.29
C ALA A 29 10.62 4.29 -1.12
N ALA A 30 10.13 3.09 -0.80
CA ALA A 30 10.45 1.87 -1.52
C ALA A 30 9.95 1.91 -2.98
N ILE A 31 8.70 2.31 -3.23
CA ILE A 31 8.18 2.40 -4.62
C ILE A 31 8.93 3.45 -5.43
N ILE A 32 9.32 4.59 -4.83
CA ILE A 32 10.09 5.63 -5.51
C ILE A 32 11.50 5.11 -5.84
N ALA A 33 12.14 4.41 -4.91
CA ALA A 33 13.46 3.82 -5.13
C ALA A 33 13.42 2.77 -6.25
N VAL A 34 12.43 1.88 -6.23
CA VAL A 34 12.23 0.84 -7.27
C VAL A 34 11.95 1.49 -8.63
N PHE A 35 11.10 2.51 -8.70
CA PHE A 35 10.86 3.26 -9.93
C PHE A 35 12.12 3.96 -10.47
N GLY A 36 12.97 4.46 -9.58
CA GLY A 36 14.29 4.96 -9.93
C GLY A 36 15.15 3.87 -10.57
N LEU A 37 15.16 2.67 -9.99
CA LEU A 37 15.87 1.50 -10.56
C LEU A 37 15.31 1.11 -11.93
N GLU A 38 14.00 1.09 -12.13
CA GLU A 38 13.37 0.84 -13.44
C GLU A 38 13.85 1.87 -14.48
N THR A 39 13.86 3.15 -14.11
CA THR A 39 14.27 4.25 -14.98
C THR A 39 15.75 4.13 -15.37
N LEU A 40 16.62 3.76 -14.42
CA LEU A 40 18.06 3.55 -14.67
C LEU A 40 18.35 2.25 -15.45
N ALA A 41 17.50 1.24 -15.34
CA ALA A 41 17.70 -0.07 -15.95
C ALA A 41 17.18 -0.17 -17.40
N GLY A 42 16.67 0.93 -17.97
CA GLY A 42 16.23 1.03 -19.36
C GLY A 42 14.93 1.81 -19.56
N GLY A 43 14.20 2.11 -18.48
CA GLY A 43 12.96 2.89 -18.50
C GLY A 43 11.80 2.17 -17.82
N SER A 44 10.99 2.91 -17.06
CA SER A 44 9.81 2.35 -16.36
C SER A 44 8.63 2.03 -17.27
N THR A 45 8.70 2.40 -18.56
CA THR A 45 7.70 2.00 -19.56
C THR A 45 8.12 0.77 -20.36
N GLU A 46 9.36 0.30 -20.20
CA GLU A 46 9.89 -0.84 -20.94
C GLU A 46 9.48 -2.15 -20.28
N THR A 47 8.70 -2.95 -21.00
CA THR A 47 8.16 -4.21 -20.47
C THR A 47 9.27 -5.20 -20.10
N GLU A 48 10.34 -5.27 -20.90
CA GLU A 48 11.48 -6.15 -20.61
C GLU A 48 12.16 -5.79 -19.29
N VAL A 49 12.32 -4.49 -19.02
CA VAL A 49 12.89 -3.99 -17.76
C VAL A 49 12.02 -4.40 -16.57
N LEU A 50 10.70 -4.19 -16.67
CA LEU A 50 9.76 -4.57 -15.62
C LEU A 50 9.76 -6.09 -15.38
N VAL A 51 9.75 -6.91 -16.44
CA VAL A 51 9.82 -8.37 -16.32
C VAL A 51 11.11 -8.82 -15.66
N ARG A 52 12.25 -8.23 -16.03
CA ARG A 52 13.55 -8.54 -15.42
C ARG A 52 13.59 -8.14 -13.94
N LEU A 53 12.95 -7.04 -13.56
CA LEU A 53 12.89 -6.55 -12.18
C LEU A 53 11.81 -7.23 -11.33
N GLY A 54 11.01 -8.12 -11.90
CA GLY A 54 10.07 -8.95 -11.14
C GLY A 54 8.60 -8.67 -11.34
N ALA A 55 8.21 -8.14 -12.50
CA ALA A 55 6.80 -7.99 -12.84
C ALA A 55 6.07 -9.35 -12.81
N LYS A 56 4.78 -9.30 -12.52
CA LYS A 56 3.90 -10.46 -12.47
C LYS A 56 3.74 -11.05 -13.87
N VAL A 57 4.36 -12.21 -14.09
CA VAL A 57 4.30 -12.96 -15.35
C VAL A 57 3.89 -14.40 -15.04
N THR A 58 2.65 -14.76 -15.37
CA THR A 58 2.05 -16.05 -14.97
C THR A 58 2.87 -17.26 -15.41
N PRO A 59 3.37 -17.37 -16.67
CA PRO A 59 4.21 -18.50 -17.05
C PRO A 59 5.47 -18.66 -16.20
N LEU A 60 6.13 -17.56 -15.82
CA LEU A 60 7.33 -17.58 -14.99
C LEU A 60 7.02 -17.94 -13.53
N ILE A 61 5.89 -17.48 -13.01
CA ILE A 61 5.40 -17.86 -11.67
C ILE A 61 5.13 -19.36 -11.61
N VAL A 62 4.45 -19.91 -12.63
CA VAL A 62 4.21 -21.36 -12.73
C VAL A 62 5.53 -22.13 -12.87
N ALA A 63 6.54 -21.55 -13.50
CA ALA A 63 7.89 -22.10 -13.59
C ALA A 63 8.71 -21.98 -12.28
N GLY A 64 8.13 -21.46 -11.20
CA GLY A 64 8.74 -21.41 -9.86
C GLY A 64 9.19 -20.03 -9.40
N GLU A 65 9.01 -18.98 -10.20
CA GLU A 65 9.39 -17.60 -9.84
C GLU A 65 8.32 -16.92 -8.95
N TYR A 66 7.94 -17.56 -7.85
CA TYR A 66 6.89 -17.09 -6.93
C TYR A 66 7.19 -15.74 -6.28
N TRP A 67 8.46 -15.37 -6.19
CA TRP A 67 8.90 -14.05 -5.69
C TRP A 67 8.28 -12.89 -6.48
N ARG A 68 7.90 -13.13 -7.75
CA ARG A 68 7.18 -12.17 -8.60
C ARG A 68 5.85 -11.71 -8.02
N LEU A 69 5.19 -12.56 -7.22
CA LEU A 69 3.93 -12.19 -6.54
C LEU A 69 4.14 -11.06 -5.53
N PHE A 70 5.33 -10.99 -4.94
CA PHE A 70 5.68 -9.95 -3.97
C PHE A 70 6.37 -8.75 -4.65
N THR A 71 7.35 -8.99 -5.53
CA THR A 71 8.11 -7.89 -6.15
C THR A 71 7.24 -7.02 -7.06
N ALA A 72 6.23 -7.61 -7.73
CA ALA A 72 5.32 -6.87 -8.58
C ALA A 72 4.53 -5.77 -7.83
N MET A 73 4.39 -5.87 -6.51
CA MET A 73 3.73 -4.85 -5.68
C MET A 73 4.45 -3.50 -5.69
N PHE A 74 5.73 -3.45 -6.04
CA PHE A 74 6.56 -2.24 -6.00
C PHE A 74 6.85 -1.64 -7.38
N LEU A 75 6.62 -2.40 -8.45
CA LEU A 75 6.92 -1.99 -9.82
C LEU A 75 5.80 -1.12 -10.39
N HIS A 76 6.15 -0.08 -11.15
CA HIS A 76 5.17 0.88 -11.68
C HIS A 76 5.46 1.24 -13.14
N ILE A 77 4.52 0.90 -14.04
CA ILE A 77 4.62 1.30 -15.44
C ILE A 77 4.35 2.80 -15.65
N GLY A 78 5.42 3.58 -15.81
CA GLY A 78 5.37 5.02 -16.08
C GLY A 78 4.93 5.91 -14.90
N VAL A 79 5.17 7.22 -15.07
CA VAL A 79 5.02 8.22 -14.00
C VAL A 79 3.58 8.38 -13.54
N VAL A 80 2.60 8.33 -14.45
CA VAL A 80 1.18 8.51 -14.09
C VAL A 80 0.71 7.39 -13.15
N HIS A 81 1.11 6.14 -13.42
CA HIS A 81 0.75 5.01 -12.58
C HIS A 81 1.40 5.09 -11.19
N LEU A 82 2.67 5.52 -11.13
CA LEU A 82 3.37 5.81 -9.87
C LEU A 82 2.65 6.90 -9.06
N LEU A 83 2.31 8.03 -9.69
CA LEU A 83 1.68 9.16 -8.99
C LEU A 83 0.29 8.79 -8.45
N PHE A 84 -0.52 8.09 -9.24
CA PHE A 84 -1.86 7.68 -8.81
C PHE A 84 -1.80 6.73 -7.60
N ASN A 85 -0.99 5.67 -7.68
CA ASN A 85 -0.86 4.71 -6.58
C ASN A 85 -0.12 5.29 -5.38
N GLY A 86 0.92 6.08 -5.61
CA GLY A 86 1.64 6.80 -4.56
C GLY A 86 0.72 7.76 -3.82
N TYR A 87 -0.12 8.52 -4.52
CA TYR A 87 -1.12 9.39 -3.89
C TYR A 87 -2.18 8.59 -3.13
N ALA A 88 -2.69 7.50 -3.70
CA ALA A 88 -3.66 6.63 -3.01
C ALA A 88 -3.06 6.00 -1.74
N LEU A 89 -1.82 5.50 -1.81
CA LEU A 89 -1.10 4.97 -0.65
C LEU A 89 -0.83 6.06 0.39
N PHE A 90 -0.45 7.27 -0.03
CA PHE A 90 -0.25 8.38 0.89
C PHE A 90 -1.56 8.78 1.58
N ALA A 91 -2.63 9.03 0.82
CA ALA A 91 -3.89 9.53 1.34
C ALA A 91 -4.63 8.47 2.17
N ILE A 92 -4.80 7.27 1.62
CA ILE A 92 -5.57 6.20 2.26
C ILE A 92 -4.69 5.43 3.24
N GLY A 93 -3.46 5.10 2.87
CA GLY A 93 -2.55 4.31 3.70
C GLY A 93 -2.18 5.04 5.00
N THR A 94 -1.92 6.34 4.94
CA THR A 94 -1.64 7.14 6.16
C THR A 94 -2.78 7.09 7.15
N GLU A 95 -4.02 7.30 6.68
CA GLU A 95 -5.20 7.26 7.56
C GLU A 95 -5.46 5.84 8.08
N LEU A 96 -5.30 4.83 7.22
CA LEU A 96 -5.49 3.45 7.60
C LEU A 96 -4.46 2.98 8.64
N GLU A 97 -3.19 3.37 8.49
CA GLU A 97 -2.13 3.07 9.45
C GLU A 97 -2.33 3.79 10.79
N ARG A 98 -2.78 5.05 10.76
CA ARG A 98 -3.12 5.81 11.96
C ARG A 98 -4.21 5.12 12.79
N ILE A 99 -5.23 4.59 12.11
CA ILE A 99 -6.39 3.93 12.72
C ILE A 99 -6.05 2.51 13.20
N LEU A 100 -5.37 1.71 12.37
CA LEU A 100 -5.15 0.28 12.64
C LEU A 100 -3.85 -0.03 13.40
N GLY A 101 -2.89 0.90 13.35
CA GLY A 101 -1.51 0.71 13.77
C GLY A 101 -0.68 -0.03 12.71
N SER A 102 0.64 0.17 12.76
CA SER A 102 1.60 -0.30 11.74
C SER A 102 1.55 -1.80 11.47
N VAL A 103 1.36 -2.65 12.49
CA VAL A 103 1.35 -4.12 12.31
C VAL A 103 0.16 -4.58 11.47
N ARG A 104 -1.06 -4.15 11.83
CA ARG A 104 -2.28 -4.55 11.11
C ARG A 104 -2.30 -3.95 9.70
N PHE A 105 -1.88 -2.70 9.57
CA PHE A 105 -1.73 -2.06 8.27
C PHE A 105 -0.78 -2.84 7.36
N THR A 106 0.40 -3.22 7.86
CA THR A 106 1.38 -4.01 7.09
C THR A 106 0.81 -5.35 6.64
N LEU A 107 0.11 -6.08 7.53
CA LEU A 107 -0.51 -7.35 7.17
C LEU A 107 -1.57 -7.17 6.08
N ILE A 108 -2.43 -6.17 6.20
CA ILE A 108 -3.46 -5.88 5.20
C ILE A 108 -2.82 -5.52 3.86
N TYR A 109 -1.79 -4.65 3.87
CA TYR A 109 -1.08 -4.25 2.66
C TYR A 109 -0.45 -5.44 1.94
N VAL A 110 0.28 -6.28 2.67
CA VAL A 110 0.96 -7.47 2.09
C VAL A 110 -0.05 -8.50 1.59
N LEU A 111 -1.09 -8.81 2.37
CA LEU A 111 -2.11 -9.78 1.96
C LEU A 111 -2.91 -9.27 0.75
N ALA A 112 -3.28 -7.98 0.73
CA ALA A 112 -3.97 -7.39 -0.41
C ALA A 112 -3.12 -7.45 -1.69
N GLY A 113 -1.83 -7.12 -1.61
CA GLY A 113 -0.93 -7.18 -2.76
C GLY A 113 -0.69 -8.61 -3.27
N LEU A 114 -0.51 -9.58 -2.37
CA LEU A 114 -0.34 -10.98 -2.73
C LEU A 114 -1.62 -11.57 -3.35
N LEU A 115 -2.78 -11.33 -2.74
CA LEU A 115 -4.06 -11.81 -3.26
C LEU A 115 -4.43 -11.13 -4.58
N GLY A 116 -4.17 -9.82 -4.70
CA GLY A 116 -4.35 -9.09 -5.96
C GLY A 116 -3.48 -9.63 -7.08
N SER A 117 -2.27 -10.10 -6.76
CA SER A 117 -1.37 -10.73 -7.74
C SER A 117 -1.83 -12.13 -8.20
N LEU A 118 -2.76 -12.76 -7.47
CA LEU A 118 -3.32 -14.07 -7.83
C LEU A 118 -4.58 -13.98 -8.71
N ALA A 119 -5.20 -12.81 -8.80
CA ALA A 119 -6.31 -12.53 -9.73
C ALA A 119 -5.82 -12.44 -11.19
#